data_AF-A0A662V4E9-F1
#
_entry.id   AF-A0A662V4E9-F1
#
_cell.length_a   1.000
_cell.length_b   1.000
_cell.length_c   1.000
_cell.angle_alpha   90.00
_cell.angle_beta   90.00
_cell.angle_gamma   90.00
#
_symmetry.space_group_name_H-M   'P 1'
#
loop_
_entity.id
_entity.type
_entity.pdbx_description
1 polymer ?
#
loop_
_entity_poly.entity_id
_entity_poly.type
_entity_poly.pdbx_seq_one_letter_code
_entity_poly.pdbx_strand_id
1 'polypeptide(L)'
;VYVKSPEALAYIVVRRLFGRLKGWDWSLNSQDLITLGYGLYGTRERKQLSRLYELLERNRIVKPLGEGEGKGAKVAKAKKFMFLSPKDATISSVRKVLSLRSIDVIELKVVSSKIRGGVKPLTSSIDVLHLLEYGVHRGSDYFKEVYGRLMLKYPSLTEEAINVAKALSSIEGDPEGSLCKSILKNLMG
;
A
#
# COMPACT_ATOMS: atom_id res chain seq x y z
N VAL A 1 1.06 2.19 18.81
CA VAL A 1 0.66 1.82 17.44
C VAL A 1 0.95 0.35 17.25
N TYR A 2 -0.03 -0.47 16.89
CA TYR A 2 0.16 -1.92 16.76
C TYR A 2 -0.11 -2.35 15.32
N VAL A 3 0.97 -2.50 14.54
CA VAL A 3 0.96 -3.02 13.17
C VAL A 3 1.69 -4.35 13.19
N LYS A 4 1.01 -5.42 12.79
CA LYS A 4 1.46 -6.82 12.96
C LYS A 4 1.83 -7.43 11.62
N SER A 5 1.11 -7.06 10.57
CA SER A 5 1.25 -7.65 9.24
C SER A 5 2.57 -7.20 8.60
N PRO A 6 3.45 -8.13 8.16
CA PRO A 6 4.77 -7.77 7.64
C PRO A 6 4.70 -6.87 6.41
N GLU A 7 3.67 -6.99 5.57
CA GLU A 7 3.48 -6.11 4.42
C GLU A 7 3.10 -4.68 4.81
N ALA A 8 2.34 -4.50 5.89
CA ALA A 8 1.97 -3.19 6.40
C ALA A 8 3.18 -2.50 7.06
N LEU A 9 4.02 -3.26 7.77
CA LEU A 9 5.30 -2.78 8.27
C LEU A 9 6.23 -2.36 7.13
N ALA A 10 6.38 -3.22 6.12
CA ALA A 10 7.18 -2.90 4.94
C ALA A 10 6.67 -1.64 4.23
N TYR A 11 5.35 -1.49 4.09
CA TYR A 11 4.72 -0.30 3.52
C TYR A 11 5.10 0.98 4.28
N ILE A 12 4.98 0.97 5.61
CA ILE A 12 5.37 2.10 6.47
C ILE A 12 6.86 2.43 6.31
N VAL A 13 7.73 1.43 6.30
CA VAL A 13 9.17 1.62 6.15
C VAL A 13 9.49 2.25 4.80
N VAL A 14 8.89 1.75 3.71
CA VAL A 14 9.08 2.35 2.37
C VAL A 14 8.63 3.81 2.35
N ARG A 15 7.44 4.13 2.89
CA ARG A 15 6.98 5.53 2.98
C ARG A 15 7.94 6.40 3.79
N ARG A 16 8.41 5.92 4.95
CA ARG A 16 9.33 6.68 5.80
C ARG A 16 10.68 6.94 5.13
N LEU A 17 11.20 5.98 4.38
CA LEU A 17 12.48 6.12 3.69
C LEU A 17 12.39 6.98 2.44
N PHE A 18 11.37 6.75 1.60
CA PHE A 18 11.31 7.29 0.25
C PHE A 18 10.21 8.33 0.02
N GLY A 19 9.10 8.27 0.75
CA GLY A 19 7.90 9.10 0.52
C GLY A 19 8.11 10.60 0.67
N ARG A 20 9.18 11.01 1.36
CA ARG A 20 9.61 12.41 1.53
C ARG A 20 10.67 12.88 0.52
N LEU A 21 11.21 11.98 -0.30
CA LEU A 21 12.29 12.31 -1.25
C LEU A 21 11.71 13.04 -2.46
N LYS A 22 12.13 14.30 -2.65
CA LYS A 22 11.76 15.08 -3.84
C LYS A 22 12.25 14.36 -5.10
N GLY A 23 11.34 14.18 -6.07
CA GLY A 23 11.66 13.54 -7.35
C GLY A 23 11.73 12.01 -7.32
N TRP A 24 11.43 11.36 -6.19
CA TRP A 24 11.23 9.91 -6.19
C TRP A 24 10.04 9.57 -7.11
N ASP A 25 10.19 8.55 -7.94
CA ASP A 25 9.22 8.20 -8.98
C ASP A 25 8.27 7.05 -8.57
N TRP A 26 8.34 6.64 -7.30
CA TRP A 26 7.68 5.46 -6.73
C TRP A 26 8.22 4.13 -7.29
N SER A 27 9.44 4.13 -7.81
CA SER A 27 10.14 2.91 -8.17
C SER A 27 10.99 2.39 -7.01
N LEU A 28 11.03 1.06 -6.89
CA LEU A 28 11.94 0.31 -6.04
C LEU A 28 12.69 -0.67 -6.92
N ASN A 29 14.00 -0.81 -6.72
CA ASN A 29 14.78 -1.86 -7.35
C ASN A 29 14.81 -3.11 -6.43
N SER A 30 15.26 -4.24 -6.96
CA SER A 30 15.37 -5.49 -6.20
C SER A 30 16.28 -5.39 -4.97
N GLN A 31 17.31 -4.55 -5.00
CA GLN A 31 18.23 -4.33 -3.88
C GLN A 31 17.58 -3.52 -2.75
N ASP A 32 16.68 -2.58 -3.06
CA ASP A 32 15.88 -1.86 -2.06
C ASP A 32 15.01 -2.84 -1.28
N LEU A 33 14.30 -3.73 -2.00
CA LEU A 33 13.46 -4.76 -1.37
C LEU A 33 14.26 -5.76 -0.54
N ILE A 34 15.45 -6.14 -1.00
CA ILE A 34 16.35 -7.02 -0.25
C ILE A 34 16.82 -6.35 1.04
N THR A 35 17.23 -5.08 0.95
CA THR A 35 17.66 -4.28 2.11
C THR A 35 16.54 -4.15 3.14
N LEU A 36 15.32 -3.89 2.68
CA LEU A 36 14.12 -3.89 3.54
C LEU A 36 13.90 -5.25 4.20
N GLY A 37 14.08 -6.34 3.45
CA GLY A 37 13.98 -7.69 3.97
C GLY A 37 14.98 -8.00 5.08
N TYR A 38 16.23 -7.57 4.94
CA TYR A 38 17.21 -7.72 6.02
C TYR A 38 16.81 -6.97 7.30
N GLY A 39 16.28 -5.74 7.15
CA GLY A 39 15.83 -4.93 8.29
C GLY A 39 14.58 -5.48 8.97
N LEU A 40 13.66 -6.09 8.22
CA LEU A 40 12.38 -6.59 8.75
C LEU A 40 12.48 -8.00 9.35
N TYR A 41 13.30 -8.88 8.76
CA TYR A 41 13.40 -10.28 9.20
C TYR A 41 14.63 -10.58 10.05
N GLY A 42 15.59 -9.65 10.16
CA GLY A 42 16.79 -9.81 10.98
C GLY A 42 17.72 -10.96 10.54
N THR A 43 17.48 -11.57 9.38
CA THR A 43 18.24 -12.72 8.87
C THR A 43 18.68 -12.50 7.43
N ARG A 44 19.83 -13.08 7.08
CA ARG A 44 20.42 -12.99 5.73
C ARG A 44 19.93 -14.08 4.77
N GLU A 45 19.01 -14.94 5.20
CA GLU A 45 18.54 -16.07 4.39
C GLU A 45 17.80 -15.62 3.12
N ARG A 46 18.33 -16.03 1.95
CA ARG A 46 17.72 -15.78 0.63
C ARG A 46 16.25 -16.20 0.53
N LYS A 47 15.87 -17.28 1.22
CA LYS A 47 14.50 -17.81 1.26
C LYS A 47 13.52 -16.88 1.99
N GLN A 48 14.00 -16.07 2.93
CA GLN A 48 13.16 -15.07 3.61
C GLN A 48 13.02 -13.79 2.77
N LEU A 49 14.05 -13.44 2.02
CA LEU A 49 13.99 -12.32 1.06
C LEU A 49 13.02 -12.60 -0.10
N SER A 50 13.03 -13.82 -0.65
CA SER A 50 12.06 -14.22 -1.67
C SER A 50 10.62 -14.20 -1.13
N ARG A 51 10.44 -14.59 0.14
CA ARG A 51 9.14 -14.50 0.84
C ARG A 51 8.64 -13.07 0.98
N LEU A 52 9.52 -12.08 1.25
CA LEU A 52 9.08 -10.68 1.32
C LEU A 52 8.57 -10.20 -0.04
N TYR A 53 9.33 -10.45 -1.10
CA TYR A 53 8.93 -10.10 -2.45
C TYR A 53 7.56 -10.70 -2.81
N GLU A 54 7.40 -12.00 -2.63
CA GLU A 54 6.14 -12.72 -2.88
C GLU A 54 5.00 -12.16 -2.03
N LEU A 55 5.28 -11.80 -0.76
CA LEU A 55 4.29 -11.21 0.14
C LEU A 55 3.84 -9.83 -0.36
N LEU A 56 4.77 -8.95 -0.73
CA LEU A 56 4.47 -7.59 -1.18
C LEU A 56 3.73 -7.61 -2.51
N GLU A 57 4.10 -8.48 -3.45
CA GLU A 57 3.39 -8.62 -4.72
C GLU A 57 1.98 -9.21 -4.50
N ARG A 58 1.86 -10.29 -3.72
CA ARG A 58 0.58 -10.94 -3.42
C ARG A 58 -0.41 -9.98 -2.75
N ASN A 59 0.09 -9.13 -1.85
CA ASN A 59 -0.70 -8.11 -1.16
C ASN A 59 -0.79 -6.78 -1.93
N ARG A 60 -0.36 -6.74 -3.20
CA ARG A 60 -0.46 -5.57 -4.09
C ARG A 60 0.18 -4.31 -3.48
N ILE A 61 1.25 -4.49 -2.70
CA ILE A 61 2.08 -3.39 -2.20
C ILE A 61 3.03 -2.91 -3.29
N VAL A 62 3.53 -3.85 -4.09
CA VAL A 62 4.37 -3.56 -5.25
C VAL A 62 3.84 -4.26 -6.49
N LYS A 63 4.11 -3.68 -7.67
CA LYS A 63 3.85 -4.30 -8.97
C LYS A 63 5.14 -4.37 -9.78
N PRO A 64 5.52 -5.52 -10.34
CA PRO A 64 6.69 -5.60 -11.21
C PRO A 64 6.49 -4.73 -12.45
N LEU A 65 7.48 -3.89 -12.73
CA LEU A 65 7.66 -3.22 -14.02
C LEU A 65 8.58 -4.15 -14.79
N GLY A 66 8.10 -4.72 -15.90
CA GLY A 66 8.77 -5.82 -16.61
C GLY A 66 10.28 -5.61 -16.82
N GLU A 67 11.01 -6.71 -17.07
CA GLU A 67 12.42 -6.64 -17.44
C GLU A 67 12.53 -5.76 -18.69
N GLY A 68 13.16 -4.58 -18.58
CA GLY A 68 13.25 -3.66 -19.72
C GLY A 68 13.93 -4.37 -20.89
N GLU A 69 13.18 -4.65 -21.94
CA GLU A 69 13.66 -5.23 -23.19
C GLU A 69 14.66 -4.27 -23.85
N GLY A 70 15.93 -4.40 -23.47
CA GLY A 70 17.05 -3.80 -24.18
C GLY A 70 17.75 -4.90 -24.96
N LYS A 71 17.64 -4.87 -26.29
CA LYS A 71 18.49 -5.67 -27.18
C LYS A 71 19.94 -5.26 -26.99
N GLY A 72 20.71 -6.03 -26.23
CA GLY A 72 22.16 -5.85 -26.07
C GLY A 72 22.69 -6.48 -24.78
N ALA A 73 23.74 -7.29 -24.92
CA ALA A 73 24.56 -7.98 -23.90
C ALA A 73 23.89 -8.30 -22.55
N LYS A 74 23.69 -9.60 -22.26
CA LYS A 74 23.17 -10.17 -21.00
C LYS A 74 23.91 -9.65 -19.75
N VAL A 75 23.48 -8.50 -19.25
CA VAL A 75 23.60 -8.11 -17.85
C VAL A 75 22.19 -8.17 -17.32
N ALA A 76 21.91 -9.06 -16.36
CA ALA A 76 20.59 -9.17 -15.74
C ALA A 76 20.26 -7.82 -15.09
N LYS A 77 19.43 -7.00 -15.75
CA LYS A 77 19.00 -5.72 -15.19
C LYS A 77 18.22 -6.00 -13.91
N ALA A 78 18.55 -5.27 -12.85
CA ALA A 78 17.83 -5.37 -11.58
C ALA A 78 16.32 -5.20 -11.82
N LYS A 79 15.52 -6.13 -11.31
CA LYS A 79 14.06 -6.05 -11.41
C LYS A 79 13.59 -4.75 -10.77
N LYS A 80 12.75 -4.00 -11.48
CA LYS A 80 12.14 -2.77 -11.00
C LYS A 80 10.69 -3.04 -10.61
N PHE A 81 10.26 -2.36 -9.58
CA PHE A 81 8.93 -2.48 -9.01
C PHE A 81 8.32 -1.09 -8.86
N MET A 82 7.03 -0.98 -9.12
CA MET A 82 6.24 0.19 -8.77
C MET A 82 5.66 -0.02 -7.37
N PHE A 83 5.94 0.89 -6.46
CA PHE A 83 5.31 0.93 -5.15
C PHE A 83 3.90 1.52 -5.28
N LEU A 84 2.89 0.75 -4.87
CA LEU A 84 1.48 1.08 -5.08
C LEU A 84 0.94 1.92 -3.91
N SER A 85 1.29 3.21 -3.91
CA SER A 85 0.86 4.21 -2.92
C SER A 85 0.53 5.57 -3.54
N PRO A 86 -0.26 6.44 -2.87
CA PRO A 86 -0.58 7.76 -3.37
C PRO A 86 0.68 8.62 -3.52
N LYS A 87 0.80 9.28 -4.68
CA LYS A 87 1.96 10.15 -4.97
C LYS A 87 1.86 11.51 -4.31
N ASP A 88 0.64 11.97 -4.13
CA ASP A 88 0.27 13.22 -3.48
C ASP A 88 -1.06 13.03 -2.72
N ALA A 89 -1.46 14.05 -1.95
CA ALA A 89 -2.68 14.05 -1.15
C ALA A 89 -3.94 14.42 -1.97
N THR A 90 -4.00 14.07 -3.26
CA THR A 90 -5.16 14.36 -4.12
C THR A 90 -6.03 13.13 -4.32
N ILE A 91 -7.33 13.35 -4.55
CA ILE A 91 -8.28 12.28 -4.89
C ILE A 91 -7.86 11.52 -6.17
N SER A 92 -7.21 12.19 -7.13
CA SER A 92 -6.68 11.55 -8.34
C SER A 92 -5.59 10.53 -8.04
N SER A 93 -4.65 10.85 -7.14
CA SER A 93 -3.62 9.90 -6.71
C SER A 93 -4.20 8.70 -5.97
N VAL A 94 -5.15 8.92 -5.07
CA VAL A 94 -5.84 7.84 -4.35
C VAL A 94 -6.61 6.93 -5.31
N ARG A 95 -7.39 7.50 -6.25
CA ARG A 95 -8.11 6.73 -7.29
C ARG A 95 -7.17 5.90 -8.15
N LYS A 96 -6.03 6.46 -8.55
CA LYS A 96 -5.01 5.75 -9.34
C LYS A 96 -4.48 4.54 -8.59
N VAL A 97 -4.22 4.67 -7.29
CA VAL A 97 -3.73 3.55 -6.46
C VAL A 97 -4.80 2.48 -6.29
N LEU A 98 -6.04 2.86 -5.98
CA LEU A 98 -7.16 1.92 -5.90
C LEU A 98 -7.33 1.13 -7.21
N SER A 99 -7.21 1.79 -8.35
CA SER A 99 -7.23 1.14 -9.67
C SER A 99 -6.04 0.18 -9.87
N LEU A 100 -4.81 0.60 -9.53
CA LEU A 100 -3.62 -0.25 -9.65
C LEU A 100 -3.67 -1.47 -8.72
N ARG A 101 -4.34 -1.34 -7.58
CA ARG A 101 -4.62 -2.43 -6.62
C ARG A 101 -5.89 -3.21 -6.96
N SER A 102 -6.58 -2.86 -8.05
CA SER A 102 -7.84 -3.44 -8.51
C SER A 102 -8.92 -3.46 -7.42
N ILE A 103 -9.09 -2.36 -6.67
CA ILE A 103 -10.07 -2.25 -5.59
C ILE A 103 -11.33 -1.56 -6.11
N ASP A 104 -12.47 -2.19 -5.87
CA ASP A 104 -13.79 -1.59 -6.06
C ASP A 104 -14.20 -0.81 -4.80
N VAL A 105 -14.43 0.49 -4.97
CA VAL A 105 -14.81 1.42 -3.87
C VAL A 105 -16.26 1.29 -3.43
N ILE A 106 -17.12 0.70 -4.25
CA ILE A 106 -18.54 0.47 -3.95
C ILE A 106 -18.69 -0.87 -3.23
N GLU A 107 -18.10 -1.93 -3.76
CA GLU A 107 -18.19 -3.29 -3.23
C GLU A 107 -17.25 -3.57 -2.05
N LEU A 108 -16.22 -2.73 -1.88
CA LEU A 108 -15.15 -2.90 -0.89
C LEU A 108 -14.49 -4.28 -1.02
N LYS A 109 -14.06 -4.59 -2.24
CA LYS A 109 -13.50 -5.88 -2.67
C LYS A 109 -12.40 -5.68 -3.71
N VAL A 110 -11.58 -6.70 -3.92
CA VAL A 110 -10.59 -6.75 -5.00
C VAL A 110 -11.23 -7.36 -6.24
N VAL A 111 -11.23 -6.63 -7.36
CA VAL A 111 -11.65 -7.10 -8.68
C VAL A 111 -10.51 -7.94 -9.27
N SER A 112 -10.79 -9.21 -9.55
CA SER A 112 -9.80 -10.15 -10.08
C SER A 112 -10.17 -10.58 -11.50
N SER A 113 -9.51 -10.02 -12.50
CA SER A 113 -9.68 -10.44 -13.91
C SER A 113 -9.34 -11.92 -14.18
N LYS A 114 -8.56 -12.56 -13.28
CA LYS A 114 -8.23 -13.99 -13.35
C LYS A 114 -9.42 -14.92 -13.06
N ILE A 115 -10.53 -14.39 -12.56
CA ILE A 115 -11.76 -15.13 -12.29
C ILE A 115 -12.88 -14.39 -13.05
N ARG A 116 -13.61 -15.09 -13.92
CA ARG A 116 -14.68 -14.48 -14.71
C ARG A 116 -15.78 -13.95 -13.76
N GLY A 117 -15.96 -12.63 -13.71
CA GLY A 117 -16.85 -11.98 -12.73
C GLY A 117 -16.38 -12.05 -11.27
N GLY A 118 -15.12 -12.43 -11.03
CA GLY A 118 -14.65 -12.74 -9.69
C GLY A 118 -14.20 -11.53 -8.89
N VAL A 119 -14.91 -11.28 -7.80
CA VAL A 119 -14.47 -10.42 -6.71
C VAL A 119 -13.85 -11.25 -5.60
N LYS A 120 -12.79 -10.74 -4.98
CA LYS A 120 -12.10 -11.33 -3.83
C LYS A 120 -12.22 -10.41 -2.62
N PRO A 121 -12.17 -10.96 -1.39
CA PRO A 121 -12.09 -10.12 -0.20
C PRO A 121 -10.81 -9.27 -0.21
N LEU A 122 -10.84 -8.15 0.51
CA LEU A 122 -9.63 -7.38 0.82
C LEU A 122 -8.66 -8.28 1.61
N THR A 123 -7.37 -8.20 1.30
CA THR A 123 -6.37 -9.11 1.88
C THR A 123 -5.30 -8.40 2.69
N SER A 124 -5.33 -7.07 2.74
CA SER A 124 -4.33 -6.28 3.48
C SER A 124 -4.98 -5.03 4.07
N SER A 125 -4.48 -4.62 5.24
CA SER A 125 -4.85 -3.36 5.88
C SER A 125 -4.49 -2.14 5.02
N ILE A 126 -3.55 -2.27 4.09
CA ILE A 126 -3.21 -1.20 3.13
C ILE A 126 -4.33 -1.00 2.08
N ASP A 127 -5.05 -2.06 1.69
CA ASP A 127 -6.23 -1.89 0.83
C ASP A 127 -7.32 -1.08 1.56
N VAL A 128 -7.52 -1.38 2.84
CA VAL A 128 -8.48 -0.69 3.69
C VAL A 128 -8.06 0.76 3.92
N LEU A 129 -6.77 1.03 4.15
CA LEU A 129 -6.23 2.38 4.29
C LEU A 129 -6.62 3.25 3.08
N HIS A 130 -6.36 2.78 1.86
CA HIS A 130 -6.67 3.56 0.65
C HIS A 130 -8.17 3.76 0.41
N LEU A 131 -9.01 2.83 0.84
CA LEU A 131 -10.46 3.01 0.83
C LEU A 131 -10.90 4.11 1.81
N LEU A 132 -10.28 4.18 2.98
CA LEU A 132 -10.52 5.25 3.96
C LEU A 132 -10.02 6.61 3.45
N GLU A 133 -8.85 6.66 2.80
CA GLU A 133 -8.33 7.87 2.15
C GLU A 133 -9.30 8.39 1.08
N TYR A 134 -9.85 7.48 0.28
CA TYR A 134 -10.88 7.83 -0.70
C TYR A 134 -12.15 8.35 -0.01
N GLY A 135 -12.56 7.69 1.07
CA GLY A 135 -13.71 8.07 1.88
C GLY A 135 -13.61 9.52 2.37
N VAL A 136 -12.46 9.90 2.92
CA VAL A 136 -12.20 11.27 3.41
C VAL A 136 -12.40 12.31 2.31
N HIS A 137 -11.91 12.05 1.09
CA HIS A 137 -12.07 12.98 -0.04
C HIS A 137 -13.52 13.14 -0.52
N ARG A 138 -14.41 12.19 -0.18
CA ARG A 138 -15.83 12.23 -0.56
C ARG A 138 -16.71 12.93 0.48
N GLY A 139 -16.17 13.25 1.65
CA GLY A 139 -16.87 13.93 2.74
C GLY A 139 -17.16 13.03 3.94
N SER A 140 -17.49 13.65 5.07
CA SER A 140 -17.61 12.97 6.37
C SER A 140 -18.68 11.88 6.39
N ASP A 141 -19.85 12.12 5.77
CA ASP A 141 -20.95 11.12 5.77
C ASP A 141 -20.57 9.87 4.99
N TYR A 142 -19.99 10.05 3.81
CA TYR A 142 -19.49 8.94 3.00
C TYR A 142 -18.35 8.19 3.71
N PHE A 143 -17.45 8.93 4.36
CA PHE A 143 -16.39 8.31 5.17
C PHE A 143 -16.97 7.43 6.29
N LYS A 144 -17.96 7.93 7.04
CA LYS A 144 -18.61 7.17 8.13
C LYS A 144 -19.29 5.92 7.60
N GLU A 145 -19.98 6.01 6.47
CA GLU A 145 -20.60 4.84 5.82
C GLU A 145 -19.56 3.79 5.44
N VAL A 146 -18.51 4.20 4.71
CA VAL A 146 -17.42 3.31 4.27
C VAL A 146 -16.71 2.69 5.48
N TYR A 147 -16.37 3.49 6.48
CA TYR A 147 -15.73 3.02 7.72
C TYR A 147 -16.61 2.01 8.46
N GLY A 148 -17.91 2.28 8.62
CA GLY A 148 -18.85 1.36 9.26
C GLY A 148 -18.93 0.02 8.52
N ARG A 149 -19.03 0.06 7.18
CA ARG A 149 -19.06 -1.15 6.35
C ARG A 149 -17.75 -1.94 6.43
N LEU A 150 -16.60 -1.26 6.47
CA LEU A 150 -15.28 -1.88 6.64
C LEU A 150 -15.12 -2.52 8.03
N MET A 151 -15.57 -1.85 9.10
CA MET A 151 -15.54 -2.42 10.45
C MET A 151 -16.44 -3.65 10.59
N LEU A 152 -17.61 -3.65 9.94
CA LEU A 152 -18.51 -4.81 9.96
C LEU A 152 -17.95 -6.01 9.20
N LYS A 153 -17.30 -5.78 8.05
CA LYS A 153 -16.88 -6.84 7.13
C LYS A 153 -15.42 -7.29 7.32
N TYR A 154 -14.55 -6.37 7.74
CA TYR A 154 -13.11 -6.55 7.87
C TYR A 154 -12.57 -5.86 9.15
N PRO A 155 -13.08 -6.19 10.35
CA PRO A 155 -12.74 -5.47 11.59
C PRO A 155 -11.22 -5.43 11.85
N SER A 156 -10.55 -6.59 11.80
CA SER A 156 -9.11 -6.66 12.10
C SER A 156 -8.24 -5.91 11.08
N LEU A 157 -8.61 -5.94 9.77
CA LEU A 157 -7.87 -5.17 8.76
C LEU A 157 -8.10 -3.67 8.93
N THR A 158 -9.30 -3.27 9.36
CA THR A 158 -9.67 -1.87 9.57
C THR A 158 -8.98 -1.29 10.80
N GLU A 159 -8.94 -2.03 11.90
CA GLU A 159 -8.16 -1.65 13.09
C GLU A 159 -6.68 -1.49 12.78
N GLU A 160 -6.10 -2.44 12.03
CA GLU A 160 -4.71 -2.34 11.62
C GLU A 160 -4.49 -1.16 10.65
N ALA A 161 -5.40 -0.91 9.72
CA ALA A 161 -5.32 0.26 8.82
C ALA A 161 -5.33 1.58 9.59
N ILE A 162 -6.13 1.70 10.66
CA ILE A 162 -6.10 2.86 11.56
C ILE A 162 -4.74 2.97 12.25
N ASN A 163 -4.15 1.86 12.68
CA ASN A 163 -2.80 1.86 13.27
C ASN A 163 -1.73 2.26 12.24
N VAL A 164 -1.86 1.82 10.99
CA VAL A 164 -1.00 2.27 9.88
C VAL A 164 -1.16 3.78 9.67
N ALA A 165 -2.40 4.30 9.65
CA ALA A 165 -2.66 5.73 9.53
C ALA A 165 -2.02 6.53 10.67
N LYS A 166 -2.07 6.04 11.92
CA LYS A 166 -1.36 6.64 13.07
C LYS A 166 0.16 6.65 12.88
N ALA A 167 0.74 5.61 12.28
CA ALA A 167 2.17 5.58 12.01
C ALA A 167 2.56 6.58 10.92
N LEU A 168 1.82 6.58 9.79
CA LEU A 168 2.12 7.40 8.63
C LEU A 168 1.84 8.89 8.87
N SER A 169 0.84 9.24 9.68
CA SER A 169 0.51 10.63 10.00
C SER A 169 1.63 11.39 10.72
N SER A 170 2.56 10.66 11.35
CA SER A 170 3.75 11.22 12.00
C SER A 170 4.91 11.52 11.05
N ILE A 171 4.82 11.11 9.78
CA ILE A 171 5.89 11.31 8.81
C ILE A 171 5.75 12.71 8.19
N GLU A 172 6.60 13.64 8.62
CA GLU A 172 6.61 15.00 8.09
C GLU A 172 7.04 15.04 6.62
N GLY A 173 6.39 15.90 5.84
CA GLY A 173 6.65 16.06 4.40
C GLY A 173 6.17 14.91 3.52
N ASP A 174 5.58 13.86 4.11
CA ASP A 174 5.00 12.74 3.39
C ASP A 174 3.57 13.06 2.92
N PRO A 175 3.26 12.97 1.61
CA PRO A 175 1.93 13.30 1.12
C PRO A 175 0.82 12.40 1.66
N GLU A 176 1.09 11.11 1.87
CA GLU A 176 0.13 10.16 2.40
C GLU A 176 -0.07 10.33 3.91
N GLY A 177 0.96 10.79 4.63
CA GLY A 177 0.86 11.25 6.01
C GLY A 177 -0.23 12.31 6.20
N SER A 178 -0.42 13.22 5.25
CA SER A 178 -1.49 14.23 5.29
C SER A 178 -2.89 13.61 5.09
N LEU A 179 -3.02 12.61 4.21
CA LEU A 179 -4.26 11.83 4.05
C LEU A 179 -4.59 11.07 5.34
N CYS A 180 -3.57 10.45 5.95
CA CYS A 180 -3.70 9.72 7.21
C CYS A 180 -4.14 10.62 8.37
N LYS A 181 -3.62 11.85 8.47
CA LYS A 181 -4.12 12.85 9.44
C LYS A 181 -5.61 13.12 9.25
N SER A 182 -6.04 13.23 8.00
CA SER A 182 -7.44 13.51 7.66
C SER A 182 -8.37 12.34 7.98
N ILE A 183 -7.91 11.09 7.82
CA ILE A 183 -8.63 9.89 8.30
C ILE A 183 -8.82 9.98 9.81
N LEU A 184 -7.74 10.21 10.55
CA LEU A 184 -7.78 10.25 12.02
C LEU A 184 -8.69 11.37 12.53
N LYS A 185 -8.69 12.54 11.86
CA LYS A 185 -9.62 13.63 12.18
C LYS A 185 -11.09 13.21 12.00
N ASN A 186 -11.43 12.58 10.88
CA ASN A 186 -12.81 12.13 10.62
C ASN A 186 -13.29 11.02 11.57
N LEU A 187 -12.37 10.24 12.16
CA LEU A 187 -12.72 9.25 13.20
C LEU A 187 -13.04 9.88 14.55
N MET A 188 -12.52 11.08 14.83
CA MET A 188 -12.69 11.76 16.12
C MET A 188 -13.92 12.66 16.18
N GLY A 189 -14.55 12.97 15.04
CA GLY A 189 -15.66 13.94 14.93
C GLY A 189 -15.18 15.28 14.41
#